data_AF-A0A3D5R452-F1
#
_entry.id   AF-A0A3D5R452-F1
#
_cell.length_a   1.000
_cell.length_b   1.000
_cell.length_c   1.000
_cell.angle_alpha   90.00
_cell.angle_beta   90.00
_cell.angle_gamma   90.00
#
_symmetry.space_group_name_H-M   'P 1'
#
loop_
_entity.id
_entity.type
_entity.pdbx_description
1 polymer ?
#
loop_
_entity_poly.entity_id
_entity_poly.type
_entity_poly.pdbx_seq_one_letter_code
_entity_poly.pdbx_strand_id
1 'polypeptide(L)'
;LDDCPVIFHHMVVAGYLFSSWRLKDGGSRMADVFADRFADLGGRLLLNAAVRQIHVTDGKVTGIDLAAGDHLPADAVVAAIHPKTLLGLLDKTALRANLRERISGLEETDGVLAVQASVDAEAHAEIDYNI
;
A
#
# COMPACT_ATOMS: atom_id res chain seq x y z
N LEU A 1 23.03 9.98 1.32
CA LEU A 1 22.59 10.84 2.43
C LEU A 1 23.46 12.09 2.60
N ASP A 2 24.55 12.25 1.84
CA ASP A 2 25.49 13.37 2.01
C ASP A 2 25.00 14.74 1.50
N ASP A 3 23.89 14.80 0.76
CA ASP A 3 23.44 16.01 0.05
C ASP A 3 22.09 16.59 0.52
N CYS A 4 21.55 16.20 1.69
CA CYS A 4 20.34 16.86 2.22
C CYS A 4 20.74 17.95 3.22
N PRO A 5 20.57 19.25 2.90
CA PRO A 5 20.78 20.31 3.88
C PRO A 5 19.90 20.06 5.11
N VAL A 6 20.53 20.11 6.28
CA VAL A 6 19.92 19.81 7.59
C VAL A 6 18.58 20.52 7.78
N ILE A 7 18.41 21.73 7.22
CA ILE A 7 17.16 22.49 7.27
C ILE A 7 15.99 21.78 6.57
N PHE A 8 16.19 21.16 5.40
CA PHE A 8 15.12 20.45 4.69
C PHE A 8 14.69 19.19 5.42
N HIS A 9 15.66 18.43 5.94
CA HIS A 9 15.39 17.30 6.81
C HIS A 9 14.52 17.72 8.01
N HIS A 10 14.92 18.77 8.74
CA HIS A 10 14.16 19.25 9.89
C HIS A 10 12.77 19.77 9.53
N MET A 11 12.62 20.46 8.40
CA MET A 11 11.29 20.92 7.93
C MET A 11 10.35 19.75 7.64
N VAL A 12 10.85 18.70 6.98
CA VAL A 12 10.06 17.49 6.69
C VAL A 12 9.70 16.76 7.97
N VAL A 13 10.66 16.55 8.87
CA VAL A 13 10.44 15.87 10.16
C VAL A 13 9.47 16.66 11.04
N ALA A 14 9.61 17.99 11.11
CA ALA A 14 8.67 18.84 11.84
C ALA A 14 7.25 18.69 11.28
N GLY A 15 7.10 18.64 9.95
CA GLY A 15 5.80 18.35 9.31
C GLY A 15 5.20 17.03 9.81
N TYR A 16 5.97 15.95 9.83
CA TYR A 16 5.50 14.66 10.34
C TYR A 16 5.15 14.70 11.83
N LEU A 17 5.97 15.35 12.66
CA LEU A 17 5.73 15.47 14.09
C LEU A 17 4.45 16.26 14.39
N PHE A 18 4.30 17.44 13.78
CA PHE A 18 3.15 18.32 14.02
C PHE A 18 1.87 17.89 13.31
N SER A 19 1.96 17.01 12.32
CA SER A 19 0.79 16.37 11.68
C SER A 19 0.51 14.97 12.22
N SER A 20 1.25 14.52 13.24
CA SER A 20 1.01 13.21 13.83
C SER A 20 -0.32 13.22 14.59
N TRP A 21 -1.11 12.18 14.37
CA TRP A 21 -2.37 11.98 15.04
C TRP A 21 -2.57 10.48 15.23
N ARG A 22 -3.28 10.12 16.29
CA ARG A 22 -3.64 8.74 16.58
C ARG A 22 -5.14 8.57 16.37
N LEU A 23 -5.53 7.49 15.71
CA LEU A 23 -6.92 7.08 15.68
C LEU A 23 -7.38 6.80 17.12
N LYS A 24 -8.56 7.33 17.49
CA LYS A 24 -9.18 7.01 18.78
C LYS A 24 -9.43 5.50 18.92
N ASP A 25 -9.73 4.86 17.80
CA ASP A 25 -9.83 3.41 17.66
C ASP A 25 -8.56 2.83 17.01
N GLY A 26 -8.49 1.51 16.86
CA GLY A 26 -7.40 0.87 16.13
C GLY A 26 -7.47 1.09 14.61
N GLY A 27 -6.33 0.96 13.93
CA GLY A 27 -6.25 1.00 12.46
C GLY A 27 -7.10 -0.07 11.76
N SER A 28 -7.36 -1.21 12.42
CA SER A 28 -8.29 -2.24 11.91
C SER A 28 -9.71 -1.70 11.73
N ARG A 29 -10.24 -0.95 12.72
CA ARG A 29 -11.57 -0.36 12.63
C ARG A 29 -11.68 0.61 11.46
N MET A 30 -10.62 1.37 11.18
CA MET A 30 -10.59 2.25 10.01
C MET A 30 -10.70 1.44 8.72
N ALA A 31 -9.98 0.31 8.60
CA ALA A 31 -10.07 -0.57 7.45
C ALA A 31 -11.49 -1.17 7.30
N ASP A 32 -12.11 -1.59 8.39
CA ASP A 32 -13.48 -2.12 8.40
C ASP A 32 -14.48 -1.08 7.89
N VAL A 33 -14.39 0.16 8.37
CA VAL A 33 -15.25 1.28 7.91
C VAL A 33 -15.11 1.53 6.40
N PHE A 34 -13.89 1.45 5.86
CA PHE A 34 -13.69 1.58 4.41
C PHE A 34 -14.27 0.39 3.64
N ALA A 35 -14.08 -0.84 4.13
CA ALA A 35 -14.61 -2.04 3.50
C ALA A 35 -16.15 -2.04 3.47
N ASP A 36 -16.78 -1.69 4.59
CA ASP A 36 -18.23 -1.55 4.70
C ASP A 36 -18.75 -0.49 3.72
N ARG A 37 -18.11 0.69 3.72
CA ARG A 37 -18.52 1.77 2.80
C ARG A 37 -18.35 1.37 1.33
N PHE A 38 -17.30 0.62 1.00
CA PHE A 38 -17.09 0.12 -0.36
C PHE A 38 -18.18 -0.87 -0.76
N ALA A 39 -18.56 -1.79 0.13
CA ALA A 39 -19.65 -2.74 -0.09
C ALA A 39 -21.01 -2.04 -0.26
N ASP A 40 -21.31 -1.04 0.57
CA ASP A 40 -22.52 -0.22 0.49
C ASP A 40 -22.67 0.50 -0.86
N LEU A 41 -21.55 0.84 -1.50
CA LEU A 41 -21.50 1.46 -2.82
C LEU A 41 -21.57 0.43 -3.97
N GLY A 42 -21.79 -0.85 -3.66
CA GLY A 42 -21.88 -1.94 -4.64
C GLY A 42 -20.54 -2.60 -4.97
N GLY A 43 -19.47 -2.24 -4.25
CA GLY A 43 -18.17 -2.89 -4.35
C GLY A 43 -18.21 -4.34 -3.87
N ARG A 44 -17.37 -5.20 -4.45
CA ARG A 44 -17.21 -6.59 -4.01
C ARG A 44 -15.78 -6.80 -3.53
N LEU A 45 -15.62 -7.15 -2.25
CA LEU A 45 -14.33 -7.48 -1.66
C LEU A 45 -14.11 -8.99 -1.70
N LEU A 46 -13.17 -9.44 -2.54
CA LEU A 46 -12.81 -10.84 -2.66
C LEU A 46 -11.54 -11.13 -1.84
N LEU A 47 -11.69 -11.79 -0.70
CA LEU A 47 -10.58 -12.21 0.14
C LEU A 47 -10.00 -13.54 -0.33
N ASN A 48 -8.71 -13.78 -0.05
CA ASN A 48 -7.99 -14.99 -0.47
C ASN A 48 -8.01 -15.22 -2.00
N ALA A 49 -8.25 -14.16 -2.78
CA ALA A 49 -8.34 -14.18 -4.24
C ALA A 49 -7.08 -13.58 -4.86
N ALA A 50 -5.97 -14.31 -4.81
CA ALA A 50 -4.71 -13.84 -5.38
C ALA A 50 -4.82 -13.67 -6.90
N VAL A 51 -4.38 -12.52 -7.41
CA VAL A 51 -4.26 -12.28 -8.87
C VAL A 51 -3.00 -12.96 -9.38
N ARG A 52 -3.16 -13.73 -10.46
CA ARG A 52 -2.08 -14.46 -11.13
C ARG A 52 -1.56 -13.72 -12.36
N GLN A 53 -2.46 -13.08 -13.11
CA GLN A 53 -2.12 -12.39 -14.36
C GLN A 53 -3.08 -11.21 -14.59
N ILE A 54 -2.56 -10.12 -15.14
CA ILE A 54 -3.31 -8.97 -15.64
C ILE A 54 -3.16 -9.00 -17.17
N HIS A 55 -4.30 -9.02 -17.87
CA HIS A 55 -4.35 -9.12 -19.31
C HIS A 55 -4.39 -7.73 -19.94
N VAL A 56 -3.51 -7.52 -20.92
CA VAL A 56 -3.43 -6.28 -21.69
C VAL A 56 -3.41 -6.62 -23.18
N THR A 57 -4.35 -6.08 -23.93
CA THR A 57 -4.47 -6.25 -25.38
C THR A 57 -4.52 -4.88 -26.05
N ASP A 58 -3.71 -4.67 -27.07
CA ASP A 58 -3.58 -3.38 -27.78
C ASP A 58 -3.35 -2.18 -26.84
N GLY A 59 -2.58 -2.42 -25.76
CA GLY A 59 -2.25 -1.41 -24.75
C GLY A 59 -3.40 -1.09 -23.77
N LYS A 60 -4.49 -1.86 -23.77
CA LYS A 60 -5.63 -1.70 -22.86
C LYS A 60 -5.79 -2.92 -21.97
N VAL A 61 -6.14 -2.70 -20.72
CA VAL A 61 -6.51 -3.79 -19.80
C VAL A 61 -7.80 -4.43 -20.29
N THR A 62 -7.87 -5.76 -20.21
CA THR A 62 -9.07 -6.53 -20.57
C THR A 62 -9.61 -7.36 -19.40
N GLY A 63 -8.79 -7.60 -18.38
CA GLY A 63 -9.19 -8.32 -17.17
C GLY A 63 -8.02 -8.87 -16.38
N ILE A 64 -8.34 -9.72 -15.43
CA ILE A 64 -7.38 -10.41 -14.57
C ILE A 64 -7.75 -11.89 -14.44
N ASP A 65 -6.74 -12.73 -14.25
CA ASP A 65 -6.94 -14.10 -13.80
C ASP A 65 -6.62 -14.21 -12.32
N LEU A 66 -7.49 -14.91 -11.59
CA LEU A 66 -7.23 -15.33 -10.22
C LEU A 66 -6.43 -16.64 -10.21
N ALA A 67 -5.66 -16.85 -9.14
CA ALA A 67 -4.91 -18.08 -8.94
C ALA A 67 -5.81 -19.32 -8.84
N ALA A 68 -7.06 -19.14 -8.41
CA ALA A 68 -8.08 -20.19 -8.35
C ALA A 68 -8.63 -20.60 -9.74
N GLY A 69 -8.27 -19.89 -10.81
CA GLY A 69 -8.65 -20.20 -12.20
C GLY A 69 -9.75 -19.32 -12.79
N ASP A 70 -10.41 -18.47 -11.98
CA ASP A 70 -11.44 -17.55 -12.47
C ASP A 70 -10.85 -16.39 -13.26
N HIS A 71 -11.52 -16.00 -14.35
CA HIS A 71 -11.21 -14.78 -15.09
C HIS A 71 -12.23 -13.69 -14.76
N LEU A 72 -11.75 -12.51 -14.39
CA LEU A 72 -12.57 -11.33 -14.11
C LEU A 72 -12.30 -10.26 -15.19
N PRO A 73 -13.27 -9.97 -16.08
CA PRO A 73 -13.12 -8.91 -17.05
C PRO A 73 -13.11 -7.54 -16.37
N ALA A 74 -12.27 -6.63 -16.86
CA ALA A 74 -12.17 -5.28 -16.32
C ALA A 74 -11.65 -4.30 -17.39
N ASP A 75 -12.26 -3.12 -17.47
CA ASP A 75 -11.80 -2.05 -18.35
C ASP A 75 -10.55 -1.32 -17.80
N ALA A 76 -10.32 -1.43 -16.49
CA ALA A 76 -9.20 -0.84 -15.79
C ALA A 76 -8.80 -1.67 -14.56
N VAL A 77 -7.52 -1.63 -14.21
CA VAL A 77 -6.96 -2.24 -13.00
C VAL A 77 -6.12 -1.22 -12.26
N VAL A 78 -6.41 -1.05 -10.97
CA VAL A 78 -5.60 -0.24 -10.05
C VAL A 78 -4.81 -1.19 -9.15
N ALA A 79 -3.50 -1.25 -9.35
CA ALA A 79 -2.62 -2.13 -8.59
C ALA A 79 -2.12 -1.43 -7.31
N ALA A 80 -2.83 -1.62 -6.21
CA ALA A 80 -2.43 -1.15 -4.88
C ALA A 80 -1.45 -2.14 -4.19
N ILE A 81 -0.41 -2.55 -4.92
CA ILE A 81 0.59 -3.53 -4.48
C ILE A 81 2.00 -3.01 -4.78
N HIS A 82 3.02 -3.74 -4.31
CA HIS A 82 4.40 -3.42 -4.62
C HIS A 82 4.65 -3.37 -6.15
N PRO A 83 5.27 -2.31 -6.70
CA PRO A 83 5.38 -2.13 -8.14
C PRO A 83 6.24 -3.20 -8.81
N LYS A 84 7.25 -3.76 -8.13
CA LYS A 84 8.01 -4.91 -8.66
C LYS A 84 7.17 -6.20 -8.71
N THR A 85 6.22 -6.37 -7.79
CA THR A 85 5.29 -7.51 -7.83
C THR A 85 4.33 -7.38 -9.00
N LEU A 86 3.84 -6.17 -9.28
CA LEU A 86 3.02 -5.87 -10.46
C LEU A 86 3.72 -6.27 -11.77
N LEU A 87 5.03 -6.06 -11.89
CA LEU A 87 5.79 -6.45 -13.09
C LEU A 87 5.73 -7.96 -13.40
N GLY A 88 5.53 -8.80 -12.37
CA GLY A 88 5.39 -10.24 -12.50
C GLY A 88 3.98 -10.70 -12.86
N LEU A 89 2.97 -9.83 -12.71
CA LEU A 89 1.58 -10.08 -13.09
C LEU A 89 1.27 -9.60 -14.51
N LEU A 90 2.22 -8.93 -15.17
CA LEU A 90 2.06 -8.35 -16.50
C LEU A 90 2.94 -9.09 -17.50
N ASP A 91 2.43 -9.25 -18.73
CA ASP A 91 3.25 -9.70 -19.84
C ASP A 91 4.48 -8.80 -20.03
N LYS A 92 5.60 -9.40 -20.44
CA LYS A 92 6.88 -8.69 -20.58
C LYS A 92 6.76 -7.46 -21.49
N THR A 93 5.93 -7.55 -22.51
CA THR A 93 5.67 -6.53 -23.53
C THR A 93 4.56 -5.54 -23.16
N ALA A 94 3.84 -5.75 -22.05
CA ALA A 94 2.73 -4.89 -21.64
C ALA A 94 3.19 -3.48 -21.25
N LEU A 95 4.45 -3.33 -20.84
CA LEU A 95 5.08 -2.04 -20.51
C LEU A 95 6.28 -1.78 -21.42
N ARG A 96 6.54 -0.51 -21.71
CA ARG A 96 7.78 -0.07 -22.37
C ARG A 96 9.00 -0.52 -21.56
N ALA A 97 10.04 -1.01 -22.23
CA ALA A 97 11.25 -1.54 -21.58
C ALA A 97 11.85 -0.58 -20.54
N ASN A 98 12.01 0.70 -20.87
CA ASN A 98 12.54 1.72 -19.95
C ASN A 98 11.68 1.85 -18.67
N LEU A 99 10.34 1.83 -18.78
CA LEU A 99 9.49 1.90 -17.59
C LEU A 99 9.65 0.66 -16.70
N ARG A 100 9.75 -0.52 -17.31
CA ARG A 100 9.99 -1.78 -16.59
C ARG A 100 11.35 -1.74 -15.88
N GLU A 101 12.40 -1.30 -16.56
CA GLU A 101 13.75 -1.13 -15.98
C GLU A 101 13.74 -0.16 -14.80
N ARG A 102 13.07 1.00 -14.95
CA ARG A 102 12.91 1.98 -13.87
C ARG A 102 12.24 1.40 -12.64
N ILE A 103 11.15 0.63 -12.82
CA ILE A 103 10.44 0.00 -11.71
C ILE A 103 11.31 -1.09 -11.06
N SER A 104 11.99 -1.90 -11.85
CA SER A 104 12.90 -2.95 -11.36
C SER A 104 14.08 -2.39 -10.56
N GLY A 105 14.58 -1.21 -10.96
CA GLY A 105 15.71 -0.53 -10.32
C GLY A 105 15.35 0.32 -9.10
N LEU A 106 14.07 0.37 -8.68
CA LEU A 106 13.70 1.09 -7.46
C LEU A 106 14.41 0.46 -6.25
N GLU A 107 15.04 1.26 -5.41
CA GLU A 107 15.57 0.80 -4.13
C GLU A 107 14.45 0.77 -3.09
N GLU A 108 14.42 -0.28 -2.26
CA GLU A 108 13.46 -0.37 -1.17
C GLU A 108 13.89 0.52 -0.01
N THR A 109 12.92 1.06 0.73
CA THR A 109 13.20 1.72 2.01
C THR A 109 13.69 0.70 3.03
N ASP A 110 14.49 1.14 3.99
CA ASP A 110 14.91 0.28 5.10
C ASP A 110 13.71 -0.32 5.85
N GLY A 111 13.87 -1.57 6.28
CA GLY A 111 12.86 -2.28 7.05
C GLY A 111 12.70 -1.67 8.45
N VAL A 112 11.47 -1.70 8.97
CA VAL A 112 11.15 -1.27 10.33
C VAL A 112 10.83 -2.49 11.19
N LEU A 113 11.42 -2.56 12.38
CA LEU A 113 11.01 -3.49 13.43
C LEU A 113 10.10 -2.75 14.40
N ALA A 114 8.85 -3.20 14.53
CA ALA A 114 7.91 -2.69 15.52
C ALA A 114 7.78 -3.66 16.69
N VAL A 115 7.83 -3.14 17.92
CA VAL A 115 7.60 -3.89 19.16
C VAL A 115 6.30 -3.40 19.79
N GLN A 116 5.41 -4.33 20.14
CA GLN A 116 4.21 -4.05 20.92
C GLN A 116 4.40 -4.68 22.30
N ALA A 117 4.31 -3.87 23.34
CA ALA A 117 4.46 -4.30 24.73
C ALA A 117 3.35 -3.70 25.59
N SER A 118 2.82 -4.50 26.51
CA SER A 118 1.88 -4.04 27.53
C SER A 118 2.65 -3.56 28.76
N VAL A 119 2.23 -2.43 29.32
CA VAL A 119 2.76 -1.89 30.59
C VAL A 119 1.61 -1.74 31.58
N ASP A 120 1.95 -1.64 32.87
CA ASP A 120 0.97 -1.36 33.91
C ASP A 120 0.40 0.06 33.76
N ALA A 121 -0.92 0.15 33.59
CA ALA A 121 -1.62 1.40 33.37
C ALA A 121 -1.70 2.27 34.64
N GLU A 122 -1.59 1.68 35.83
CA GLU A 122 -1.55 2.45 37.08
C GLU A 122 -0.22 3.19 37.23
N ALA A 123 0.88 2.53 36.88
CA ALA A 123 2.22 3.13 36.87
C ALA A 123 2.48 4.04 35.66
N HIS A 124 1.79 3.81 34.53
CA HIS A 124 2.01 4.51 33.26
C HIS A 124 0.68 4.97 32.64
N ALA A 125 0.16 6.10 33.11
CA ALA A 125 -1.04 6.72 32.56
C ALA A 125 -0.89 7.08 31.07
N GLU A 126 -2.00 7.01 30.33
CA GLU A 126 -2.07 7.41 28.93
C GLU A 126 -1.72 8.91 28.78
N ILE A 127 -0.90 9.20 27.78
CA ILE A 127 -0.57 10.56 27.36
C ILE A 127 -1.37 10.93 26.11
N ASP A 128 -1.78 12.19 26.01
CA ASP A 128 -2.59 12.72 24.90
C ASP A 128 -1.75 13.27 23.74
N TYR A 129 -0.45 12.96 23.72
CA TYR A 129 0.50 13.35 22.67
C TYR A 129 1.41 12.17 22.28
N ASN A 130 1.97 12.24 21.07
CA ASN A 130 2.97 11.27 20.60
C ASN A 130 4.36 11.63 21.16
N ILE A 131 5.12 10.62 21.62
CA ILE A 131 6.54 10.75 21.99
C ILE A 131 7.41 10.49 20.75
#